data_AF-A0A932PBD8-F1
#
_entry.id   AF-A0A932PBD8-F1
#
_cell.length_a   1.000
_cell.length_b   1.000
_cell.length_c   1.000
_cell.angle_alpha   90.00
_cell.angle_beta   90.00
_cell.angle_gamma   90.00
#
_symmetry.space_group_name_H-M   'P 1'
#
loop_
_entity.id
_entity.type
_entity.pdbx_description
1 polymer ?
#
loop_
_entity_poly.entity_id
_entity_poly.type
_entity_poly.pdbx_seq_one_letter_code
_entity_poly.pdbx_strand_id
1 'polypeptide(L)'
;MTAIAQIIALPREVAPVLAVGAFLKNTVCVTCGAEALISPLHGDLGTPDSIKAFEDSVTALVREAGVTPIRVAHDLHPDFHCTRYAQSLDLPLMGVQHHHAHAAAIAAEHGIEDPVLALSLDGFGLGPGNQSWGGELLLAHGPHYRRLGHLALLPQPGGDKAAREPWRMAAAALHRLGRGAEIASRFADIPAAALLGQMLDKRLNSPETSSAGRLFDAACGMLGVHLIAEVEGQAPMALERMVTRPEVLGTGWILQDGVLDLLPLLACLASCADPVRGANLFHGTMIEAMAQWVMEAAKAAGTSYVTLGGGCFLNRVLTGGLVEKLSAAGLTPLTAIRLSPGDAGLSLGQAWIAGLG
;
A
#
# COMPACT_ATOMS: atom_id res chain seq x y z
N MET A 1 -31.78 -1.56 8.64
CA MET A 1 -30.79 -0.91 7.75
C MET A 1 -30.19 -2.02 6.89
N THR A 2 -29.92 -1.73 5.62
CA THR A 2 -29.25 -2.69 4.72
C THR A 2 -27.83 -2.98 5.22
N ALA A 3 -27.37 -4.22 5.06
CA ALA A 3 -25.99 -4.64 5.26
C ALA A 3 -25.10 -4.37 4.04
N ILE A 4 -25.69 -3.93 2.92
CA ILE A 4 -25.00 -3.61 1.67
C ILE A 4 -24.81 -2.10 1.59
N ALA A 5 -23.55 -1.65 1.67
CA ALA A 5 -23.20 -0.24 1.47
C ALA A 5 -22.99 0.11 -0.01
N GLN A 6 -22.41 -0.82 -0.78
CA GLN A 6 -22.17 -0.64 -2.21
C GLN A 6 -22.37 -1.95 -2.97
N ILE A 7 -22.80 -1.83 -4.23
CA ILE A 7 -22.85 -2.91 -5.21
C ILE A 7 -21.93 -2.53 -6.35
N ILE A 8 -20.97 -3.41 -6.66
CA ILE A 8 -20.01 -3.24 -7.75
C ILE A 8 -20.31 -4.28 -8.81
N ALA A 9 -20.49 -3.85 -10.06
CA ALA A 9 -20.59 -4.76 -11.19
C ALA A 9 -19.23 -5.39 -11.46
N LEU A 10 -19.19 -6.70 -11.62
CA LEU A 10 -18.00 -7.46 -11.97
C LEU A 10 -17.91 -7.66 -13.49
N PRO A 11 -16.70 -7.86 -14.04
CA PRO A 11 -16.52 -8.11 -15.48
C PRO A 11 -17.32 -9.31 -16.02
N ARG A 12 -17.58 -10.31 -15.16
CA ARG A 12 -18.37 -11.51 -15.46
C ARG A 12 -18.96 -12.12 -14.20
N GLU A 13 -19.81 -13.12 -14.38
CA GLU A 13 -20.28 -13.96 -13.28
C GLU A 13 -19.14 -14.77 -12.66
N VAL A 14 -19.10 -14.84 -11.33
CA VAL A 14 -18.11 -15.60 -10.56
C VAL A 14 -18.77 -16.45 -9.49
N ALA A 15 -18.03 -17.41 -8.94
CA ALA A 15 -18.52 -18.21 -7.84
C ALA A 15 -18.90 -17.34 -6.62
N PRO A 16 -19.88 -17.75 -5.81
CA PRO A 16 -20.23 -17.05 -4.57
C PRO A 16 -19.12 -17.24 -3.53
N VAL A 17 -18.50 -16.14 -3.13
CA VAL A 17 -17.34 -16.09 -2.24
C VAL A 17 -17.59 -15.03 -1.18
N LEU A 18 -17.17 -15.32 0.06
CA LEU A 18 -17.03 -14.35 1.13
C LEU A 18 -15.58 -13.87 1.16
N ALA A 19 -15.32 -12.57 1.13
CA ALA A 19 -14.00 -11.99 1.36
C ALA A 19 -14.01 -11.10 2.59
N VAL A 20 -13.08 -11.36 3.51
CA VAL A 20 -13.11 -10.76 4.87
C VAL A 20 -12.26 -9.49 5.01
N GLY A 21 -11.58 -9.06 3.94
CA GLY A 21 -10.86 -7.79 3.88
C GLY A 21 -9.52 -7.77 4.61
N ALA A 22 -9.09 -6.56 4.99
CA ALA A 22 -7.84 -6.26 5.68
C ALA A 22 -8.04 -6.09 7.20
N PHE A 23 -6.98 -5.77 7.94
CA PHE A 23 -7.09 -5.37 9.35
C PHE A 23 -7.52 -3.91 9.52
N LEU A 24 -6.88 -2.99 8.78
CA LEU A 24 -7.17 -1.56 8.85
C LEU A 24 -8.34 -1.23 7.94
N LYS A 25 -9.17 -0.27 8.35
CA LYS A 25 -10.26 0.29 7.52
C LYS A 25 -11.09 -0.83 6.84
N ASN A 26 -11.47 -1.85 7.61
CA ASN A 26 -12.00 -3.10 7.08
C ASN A 26 -13.38 -2.94 6.42
N THR A 27 -13.54 -3.64 5.30
CA THR A 27 -14.82 -3.95 4.65
C THR A 27 -14.87 -5.45 4.33
N VAL A 28 -16.07 -5.98 4.15
CA VAL A 28 -16.35 -7.36 3.75
C VAL A 28 -17.04 -7.34 2.39
N CYS A 29 -16.78 -8.34 1.56
CA CYS A 29 -17.40 -8.49 0.25
C CYS A 29 -18.04 -9.88 0.11
N VAL A 30 -19.23 -9.95 -0.50
CA VAL A 30 -19.84 -11.20 -0.95
C VAL A 30 -20.15 -11.11 -2.44
N THR A 31 -19.71 -12.08 -3.23
CA THR A 31 -20.06 -12.15 -4.66
C THR A 31 -21.40 -12.85 -4.88
N CYS A 32 -22.19 -12.32 -5.81
CA CYS A 32 -23.48 -12.86 -6.23
C CYS A 32 -23.63 -12.68 -7.74
N GLY A 33 -23.47 -13.76 -8.52
CA GLY A 33 -23.48 -13.68 -9.98
C GLY A 33 -22.38 -12.75 -10.50
N ALA A 34 -22.76 -11.71 -11.24
CA ALA A 34 -21.86 -10.68 -11.77
C ALA A 34 -21.78 -9.42 -10.88
N GLU A 35 -22.12 -9.54 -9.59
CA GLU A 35 -22.06 -8.43 -8.64
C GLU A 35 -21.20 -8.78 -7.42
N ALA A 36 -20.56 -7.76 -6.86
CA ALA A 36 -19.89 -7.79 -5.56
C ALA A 36 -20.61 -6.84 -4.58
N LEU A 37 -21.09 -7.41 -3.48
CA LEU A 37 -21.84 -6.71 -2.44
C LEU A 37 -20.89 -6.37 -1.30
N ILE A 38 -20.71 -5.07 -1.02
CA ILE A 38 -19.72 -4.56 -0.06
C ILE A 38 -20.42 -4.09 1.22
N SER A 39 -19.88 -4.46 2.38
CA SER A 39 -20.36 -3.99 3.68
C SER A 39 -20.07 -2.50 3.92
N PRO A 40 -20.71 -1.87 4.93
CA PRO A 40 -20.20 -0.64 5.52
C PRO A 40 -18.77 -0.80 6.05
N LEU A 41 -18.10 0.32 6.29
CA LEU A 41 -16.77 0.37 6.89
C LEU A 41 -16.84 0.00 8.39
N HIS A 42 -16.01 -0.94 8.83
CA HIS A 42 -15.92 -1.36 10.24
C HIS A 42 -14.82 -0.60 11.03
N GLY A 43 -13.92 0.09 10.33
CA GLY A 43 -12.73 0.70 10.93
C GLY A 43 -11.61 -0.33 11.10
N ASP A 44 -10.69 -0.07 12.04
CA ASP A 44 -9.58 -0.97 12.33
C ASP A 44 -10.03 -2.08 13.29
N LEU A 45 -9.74 -3.34 12.98
CA LEU A 45 -10.17 -4.51 13.76
C LEU A 45 -9.34 -4.73 15.04
N GLY A 46 -9.03 -3.65 15.76
CA GLY A 46 -8.17 -3.64 16.94
C GLY A 46 -8.93 -3.58 18.28
N THR A 47 -10.24 -3.40 18.27
CA THR A 47 -11.06 -3.30 19.49
C THR A 47 -12.19 -4.34 19.53
N PRO A 48 -12.65 -4.77 20.71
CA PRO A 48 -13.78 -5.70 20.82
C PRO A 48 -15.04 -5.23 20.08
N ASP A 49 -15.33 -3.93 20.12
CA ASP A 49 -16.49 -3.34 19.44
C ASP A 49 -16.36 -3.42 17.92
N SER A 50 -15.18 -3.09 17.37
CA SER A 50 -14.90 -3.20 15.93
C SER A 50 -14.98 -4.64 15.43
N ILE A 51 -14.48 -5.59 16.23
CA ILE A 51 -14.54 -7.02 15.96
C ILE A 51 -15.99 -7.50 15.91
N LYS A 52 -16.78 -7.16 16.93
CA LYS A 52 -18.17 -7.55 16.98
C LYS A 52 -18.97 -6.95 15.81
N ALA A 53 -18.75 -5.68 15.50
CA ALA A 53 -19.38 -5.02 14.36
C ALA A 53 -19.05 -5.72 13.03
N PHE A 54 -17.80 -6.14 12.84
CA PHE A 54 -17.37 -6.94 11.70
C PHE A 54 -18.09 -8.30 11.63
N GLU A 55 -18.12 -9.08 12.70
CA GLU A 55 -18.74 -10.42 12.70
C GLU A 55 -20.26 -10.37 12.48
N ASP A 56 -20.93 -9.40 13.12
CA ASP A 56 -22.37 -9.15 12.93
C ASP A 56 -22.65 -8.71 11.47
N SER A 57 -21.75 -7.93 10.87
CA SER A 57 -21.83 -7.46 9.48
C SER A 57 -21.64 -8.58 8.46
N VAL A 58 -20.67 -9.49 8.66
CA VAL A 58 -20.51 -10.69 7.80
C VAL A 58 -21.81 -11.49 7.76
N THR A 59 -22.37 -11.77 8.94
CA THR A 59 -23.61 -12.56 9.06
C THR A 59 -24.78 -11.88 8.35
N ALA A 60 -24.92 -10.56 8.53
CA ALA A 60 -25.97 -9.78 7.91
C ALA A 60 -25.83 -9.70 6.39
N LEU A 61 -24.61 -9.47 5.89
CA LEU A 61 -24.31 -9.34 4.47
C LEU A 61 -24.55 -10.65 3.72
N VAL A 62 -24.06 -11.79 4.23
CA VAL A 62 -24.30 -13.11 3.61
C VAL A 62 -25.79 -13.43 3.56
N ARG A 63 -26.54 -13.14 4.65
CA ARG A 63 -27.99 -13.34 4.69
C ARG A 63 -28.72 -12.47 3.66
N GLU A 64 -28.35 -11.19 3.54
CA GLU A 64 -28.97 -10.25 2.61
C GLU A 64 -28.62 -10.55 1.16
N ALA A 65 -27.39 -11.02 0.89
CA ALA A 65 -26.95 -11.46 -0.43
C ALA A 65 -27.75 -12.66 -0.96
N GLY A 66 -28.33 -13.48 -0.08
CA GLY A 66 -29.14 -14.63 -0.47
C GLY A 66 -28.36 -15.76 -1.15
N VAL A 67 -27.03 -15.77 -1.01
CA VAL A 67 -26.13 -16.79 -1.56
C VAL A 67 -25.47 -17.61 -0.45
N THR A 68 -25.03 -18.82 -0.78
CA THR A 68 -24.18 -19.64 0.10
C THR A 68 -22.75 -19.57 -0.42
N PRO A 69 -21.83 -18.83 0.24
CA PRO A 69 -20.43 -18.80 -0.15
C PRO A 69 -19.84 -20.22 -0.16
N ILE A 70 -19.15 -20.58 -1.24
CA ILE A 70 -18.50 -21.89 -1.36
C ILE A 70 -17.06 -21.90 -0.84
N ARG A 71 -16.53 -20.72 -0.49
CA ARG A 71 -15.19 -20.51 0.09
C ARG A 71 -15.10 -19.13 0.72
N VAL A 72 -14.04 -18.94 1.51
CA VAL A 72 -13.71 -17.65 2.11
C VAL A 72 -12.31 -17.19 1.70
N ALA A 73 -12.23 -15.97 1.17
CA ALA A 73 -10.99 -15.30 0.82
C ALA A 73 -10.52 -14.40 1.96
N HIS A 74 -9.22 -14.43 2.26
CA HIS A 74 -8.62 -13.66 3.34
C HIS A 74 -7.21 -13.19 2.98
N ASP A 75 -6.68 -12.21 3.72
CA ASP A 75 -5.29 -11.76 3.54
C ASP A 75 -4.29 -12.86 3.95
N LEU A 76 -3.08 -12.85 3.38
CA LEU A 76 -2.02 -13.77 3.79
C LEU A 76 -1.56 -13.58 5.24
N HIS A 77 -1.85 -12.43 5.87
CA HIS A 77 -1.46 -12.17 7.25
C HIS A 77 -2.20 -13.08 8.25
N PRO A 78 -1.50 -14.01 8.95
CA PRO A 78 -2.15 -15.02 9.79
C PRO A 78 -2.74 -14.46 11.08
N ASP A 79 -2.22 -13.33 11.57
CA ASP A 79 -2.65 -12.75 12.85
C ASP A 79 -3.78 -11.72 12.76
N PHE A 80 -4.24 -11.39 11.55
CA PHE A 80 -5.38 -10.48 11.42
C PHE A 80 -6.64 -11.15 11.96
N HIS A 81 -7.47 -10.39 12.69
CA HIS A 81 -8.73 -10.90 13.23
C HIS A 81 -9.62 -11.45 12.12
N CYS A 82 -9.75 -10.73 11.00
CA CYS A 82 -10.52 -11.19 9.85
C CYS A 82 -10.00 -12.51 9.27
N THR A 83 -8.67 -12.71 9.22
CA THR A 83 -8.06 -13.98 8.79
C THR A 83 -8.37 -15.13 9.74
N ARG A 84 -8.26 -14.91 11.06
CA ARG A 84 -8.61 -15.90 12.07
C ARG A 84 -10.11 -16.22 12.08
N TYR A 85 -10.94 -15.21 11.81
CA TYR A 85 -12.37 -15.40 11.59
C TYR A 85 -12.63 -16.28 10.36
N ALA A 86 -11.99 -16.01 9.22
CA ALA A 86 -12.11 -16.87 8.04
C ALA A 86 -11.73 -18.32 8.35
N GLN A 87 -10.63 -18.53 9.09
CA GLN A 87 -10.16 -19.85 9.53
C GLN A 87 -11.10 -20.59 10.48
N SER A 88 -11.99 -19.88 11.18
CA SER A 88 -12.97 -20.51 12.08
C SER A 88 -14.23 -20.99 11.35
N LEU A 89 -14.43 -20.58 10.10
CA LEU A 89 -15.54 -21.01 9.27
C LEU A 89 -15.28 -22.41 8.70
N ASP A 90 -16.35 -23.21 8.59
CA ASP A 90 -16.32 -24.50 7.89
C ASP A 90 -16.44 -24.31 6.37
N LEU A 91 -15.49 -23.57 5.80
CA LEU A 91 -15.41 -23.27 4.37
C LEU A 91 -13.96 -23.41 3.87
N PRO A 92 -13.76 -23.82 2.61
CA PRO A 92 -12.43 -23.76 1.98
C PRO A 92 -11.82 -22.36 2.10
N LEU A 93 -10.57 -22.29 2.55
CA LEU A 93 -9.81 -21.06 2.69
C LEU A 93 -9.04 -20.73 1.42
N MET A 94 -9.02 -19.46 1.04
CA MET A 94 -8.18 -18.94 -0.03
C MET A 94 -7.41 -17.70 0.44
N GLY A 95 -6.11 -17.88 0.68
CA GLY A 95 -5.22 -16.77 0.98
C GLY A 95 -4.93 -15.95 -0.28
N VAL A 96 -5.16 -14.64 -0.21
CA VAL A 96 -4.92 -13.69 -1.30
C VAL A 96 -3.86 -12.69 -0.85
N GLN A 97 -2.86 -12.47 -1.69
CA GLN A 97 -1.79 -11.52 -1.38
C GLN A 97 -2.32 -10.08 -1.39
N HIS A 98 -1.97 -9.32 -0.37
CA HIS A 98 -2.49 -7.96 -0.11
C HIS A 98 -2.40 -7.01 -1.30
N HIS A 99 -1.21 -6.89 -1.90
CA HIS A 99 -0.97 -5.96 -3.01
C HIS A 99 -1.62 -6.43 -4.32
N HIS A 100 -1.71 -7.74 -4.53
CA HIS A 100 -2.47 -8.35 -5.63
C HIS A 100 -3.97 -8.09 -5.46
N ALA A 101 -4.49 -8.12 -4.22
CA ALA A 101 -5.88 -7.73 -3.96
C ALA A 101 -6.14 -6.25 -4.28
N HIS A 102 -5.24 -5.31 -3.94
CA HIS A 102 -5.39 -3.92 -4.40
C HIS A 102 -5.48 -3.81 -5.92
N ALA A 103 -4.59 -4.51 -6.64
CA ALA A 103 -4.58 -4.51 -8.09
C ALA A 103 -5.89 -5.08 -8.67
N ALA A 104 -6.32 -6.23 -8.16
CA ALA A 104 -7.52 -6.92 -8.58
C ALA A 104 -8.80 -6.14 -8.31
N ALA A 105 -8.88 -5.42 -7.18
CA ALA A 105 -10.02 -4.57 -6.87
C ALA A 105 -10.22 -3.49 -7.94
N ILE A 106 -9.13 -2.79 -8.30
CA ILE A 106 -9.17 -1.74 -9.32
C ILE A 106 -9.45 -2.33 -10.70
N ALA A 107 -8.80 -3.42 -11.09
CA ALA A 107 -9.05 -4.07 -12.38
C ALA A 107 -10.52 -4.51 -12.51
N ALA A 108 -11.10 -5.09 -11.45
CA ALA A 108 -12.49 -5.51 -11.42
C ALA A 108 -13.46 -4.32 -11.55
N GLU A 109 -13.24 -3.22 -10.83
CA GLU A 109 -14.06 -2.00 -10.95
C GLU A 109 -14.07 -1.42 -12.37
N HIS A 110 -12.96 -1.56 -13.11
CA HIS A 110 -12.82 -1.07 -14.49
C HIS A 110 -13.28 -2.08 -15.54
N GLY A 111 -13.72 -3.28 -15.16
CA GLY A 111 -14.10 -4.31 -16.14
C GLY A 111 -12.91 -4.95 -16.87
N ILE A 112 -11.68 -4.81 -16.36
CA ILE A 112 -10.46 -5.26 -17.03
C ILE A 112 -10.11 -6.68 -16.57
N GLU A 113 -10.19 -7.63 -17.52
CA GLU A 113 -9.73 -9.01 -17.32
C GLU A 113 -8.33 -9.27 -17.89
N ASP A 114 -7.84 -8.39 -18.77
CA ASP A 114 -6.50 -8.49 -19.36
C ASP A 114 -5.39 -8.37 -18.28
N PRO A 115 -4.18 -8.87 -18.56
CA PRO A 115 -3.03 -8.66 -17.69
C PRO A 115 -2.80 -7.16 -17.41
N VAL A 116 -2.56 -6.82 -16.14
CA VAL A 116 -2.28 -5.45 -15.71
C VAL A 116 -0.92 -5.37 -15.03
N LEU A 117 -0.20 -4.28 -15.26
CA LEU A 117 0.85 -3.87 -14.33
C LEU A 117 0.20 -3.25 -13.10
N ALA A 118 0.63 -3.65 -11.92
CA ALA A 118 0.14 -3.08 -10.68
C ALA A 118 1.29 -2.37 -9.95
N LEU A 119 1.23 -1.05 -9.91
CA LEU A 119 2.03 -0.27 -9.01
C LEU A 119 1.27 -0.21 -7.67
N SER A 120 1.71 -1.02 -6.71
CA SER A 120 1.06 -1.17 -5.41
C SER A 120 1.87 -0.47 -4.32
N LEU A 121 1.39 0.69 -3.88
CA LEU A 121 2.09 1.58 -2.93
C LEU A 121 1.27 1.73 -1.65
N ASP A 122 1.78 1.18 -0.56
CA ASP A 122 1.08 1.13 0.71
C ASP A 122 2.04 1.27 1.92
N GLY A 123 1.47 1.32 3.13
CA GLY A 123 2.22 1.32 4.37
C GLY A 123 2.78 -0.05 4.74
N PHE A 124 2.00 -1.12 4.60
CA PHE A 124 2.41 -2.48 4.94
C PHE A 124 1.45 -3.52 4.36
N GLY A 125 2.00 -4.54 3.71
CA GLY A 125 1.29 -5.81 3.49
C GLY A 125 2.26 -6.98 3.58
N LEU A 126 1.78 -8.12 4.07
CA LEU A 126 2.62 -9.30 4.25
C LEU A 126 2.97 -9.91 2.88
N GLY A 127 4.26 -9.86 2.54
CA GLY A 127 4.82 -10.55 1.39
C GLY A 127 5.26 -11.98 1.71
N PRO A 128 5.48 -12.83 0.69
CA PRO A 128 6.04 -14.17 0.86
C PRO A 128 7.33 -14.14 1.69
N GLY A 129 7.49 -15.13 2.58
CA GLY A 129 8.65 -15.21 3.48
C GLY A 129 8.66 -14.15 4.59
N ASN A 130 7.48 -13.66 5.01
CA ASN A 130 7.31 -12.62 6.03
C ASN A 130 7.98 -11.28 5.70
N GLN A 131 8.07 -10.96 4.42
CA GLN A 131 8.60 -9.68 3.98
C GLN A 131 7.59 -8.56 4.23
N SER A 132 8.06 -7.40 4.65
CA SER A 132 7.26 -6.18 4.76
C SER A 132 7.19 -5.47 3.42
N TRP A 133 6.12 -5.70 2.66
CA TRP A 133 5.90 -5.06 1.36
C TRP A 133 5.11 -3.75 1.51
N GLY A 134 5.17 -2.93 0.46
CA GLY A 134 4.41 -1.67 0.37
C GLY A 134 4.85 -0.75 -0.76
N GLY A 135 5.71 -1.23 -1.66
CA GLY A 135 6.23 -0.44 -2.78
C GLY A 135 6.58 -1.38 -3.92
N GLU A 136 5.57 -2.04 -4.46
CA GLU A 136 5.74 -3.19 -5.35
C GLU A 136 5.31 -2.86 -6.77
N LEU A 137 6.01 -3.45 -7.74
CA LEU A 137 5.53 -3.53 -9.12
C LEU A 137 5.24 -4.99 -9.45
N LEU A 138 3.96 -5.29 -9.71
CA LEU A 138 3.48 -6.63 -10.02
C LEU A 138 2.98 -6.69 -11.47
N LEU A 139 3.04 -7.88 -12.07
CA LEU A 139 2.23 -8.25 -13.22
C LEU A 139 1.13 -9.17 -12.71
N ALA A 140 -0.12 -8.72 -12.76
CA ALA A 140 -1.28 -9.47 -12.29
C ALA A 140 -2.19 -9.87 -13.46
N HIS A 141 -2.71 -11.09 -13.43
CA HIS A 141 -3.68 -11.58 -14.38
C HIS A 141 -4.58 -12.63 -13.71
N GLY A 142 -5.85 -12.28 -13.51
CA GLY A 142 -6.80 -13.10 -12.77
C GLY A 142 -6.27 -13.49 -11.38
N PRO A 143 -6.28 -14.79 -11.02
CA PRO A 143 -5.83 -15.26 -9.71
C PRO A 143 -4.29 -15.35 -9.57
N HIS A 144 -3.53 -14.96 -10.59
CA HIS A 144 -2.08 -15.06 -10.59
C HIS A 144 -1.41 -13.68 -10.57
N TYR A 145 -0.26 -13.60 -9.93
CA TYR A 145 0.61 -12.44 -9.99
C TYR A 145 2.08 -12.86 -10.02
N ARG A 146 2.92 -11.98 -10.57
CA ARG A 146 4.38 -12.07 -10.52
C ARG A 146 4.94 -10.75 -10.04
N ARG A 147 5.78 -10.77 -9.00
CA ARG A 147 6.55 -9.59 -8.57
C ARG A 147 7.62 -9.28 -9.62
N LEU A 148 7.52 -8.14 -10.28
CA LEU A 148 8.49 -7.68 -11.27
C LEU A 148 9.61 -6.86 -10.63
N GLY A 149 9.32 -6.23 -9.49
CA GLY A 149 10.25 -5.34 -8.82
C GLY A 149 9.70 -4.78 -7.52
N HIS A 150 10.52 -3.99 -6.84
CA HIS A 150 10.12 -3.28 -5.61
C HIS A 150 10.98 -2.03 -5.35
N LEU A 151 10.53 -1.17 -4.45
CA LEU A 151 11.37 -0.12 -3.88
C LEU A 151 12.56 -0.73 -3.14
N ALA A 152 13.72 -0.10 -3.23
CA ALA A 152 14.91 -0.52 -2.49
C ALA A 152 14.60 -0.62 -0.99
N LEU A 153 15.05 -1.71 -0.38
CA LEU A 153 14.73 -2.01 1.01
C LEU A 153 15.33 -0.96 1.94
N LEU A 154 14.59 -0.55 2.96
CA LEU A 154 15.10 0.24 4.09
C LEU A 154 14.89 -0.54 5.39
N PRO A 155 15.81 -0.44 6.37
CA PRO A 155 15.56 -0.98 7.69
C PRO A 155 14.47 -0.16 8.39
N GLN A 156 13.56 -0.82 9.09
CA GLN A 156 12.45 -0.22 9.83
C GLN A 156 12.69 -0.37 11.35
N PRO A 157 13.53 0.48 11.97
CA PRO A 157 13.97 0.26 13.35
C PRO A 157 12.84 0.52 14.34
N GLY A 158 12.45 -0.52 15.08
CA GLY A 158 11.35 -0.48 16.05
C GLY A 158 10.02 -0.99 15.51
N GLY A 159 9.98 -1.61 14.32
CA GLY A 159 8.76 -2.20 13.76
C GLY A 159 7.65 -1.16 13.60
N ASP A 160 6.47 -1.43 14.14
CA ASP A 160 5.28 -0.57 14.02
C ASP A 160 5.50 0.86 14.53
N LYS A 161 6.44 1.07 15.47
CA LYS A 161 6.78 2.41 15.93
C LYS A 161 7.27 3.31 14.80
N ALA A 162 7.94 2.76 13.79
CA ALA A 162 8.44 3.53 12.66
C ALA A 162 7.32 4.21 11.85
N ALA A 163 6.10 3.65 11.85
CA ALA A 163 4.94 4.26 11.20
C ALA A 163 4.37 5.46 11.97
N ARG A 164 4.66 5.59 13.27
CA ARG A 164 4.24 6.71 14.13
C ARG A 164 5.37 7.68 14.44
N GLU A 165 6.60 7.30 14.17
CA GLU A 165 7.79 8.08 14.47
C GLU A 165 8.64 8.25 13.20
N PRO A 166 8.22 9.10 12.23
CA PRO A 166 8.93 9.30 10.97
C PRO A 166 10.44 9.57 11.09
N TRP A 167 10.88 10.18 12.20
CA TRP A 167 12.31 10.37 12.49
C TRP A 167 13.13 9.07 12.45
N ARG A 168 12.51 7.92 12.78
CA ARG A 168 13.14 6.60 12.74
C ARG A 168 13.50 6.17 11.32
N MET A 169 12.59 6.42 10.36
CA MET A 169 12.84 6.12 8.95
C MET A 169 13.87 7.08 8.34
N ALA A 170 13.87 8.35 8.76
CA ALA A 170 14.94 9.28 8.38
C ALA A 170 16.30 8.83 8.93
N ALA A 171 16.36 8.37 10.18
CA ALA A 171 17.58 7.79 10.76
C ALA A 171 18.06 6.54 10.01
N ALA A 172 17.13 5.65 9.61
CA ALA A 172 17.43 4.50 8.76
C ALA A 172 18.02 4.90 7.40
N ALA A 173 17.47 5.92 6.75
CA ALA A 173 18.00 6.46 5.50
C ALA A 173 19.38 7.13 5.69
N LEU A 174 19.59 7.91 6.76
CA LEU A 174 20.91 8.45 7.10
C LEU A 174 21.95 7.34 7.31
N HIS A 175 21.58 6.26 8.00
CA HIS A 175 22.44 5.10 8.20
C HIS A 175 22.83 4.45 6.87
N ARG A 176 21.85 4.23 5.97
CA ARG A 176 22.08 3.70 4.63
C ARG A 176 22.94 4.60 3.73
N LEU A 177 22.92 5.90 3.97
CA LEU A 177 23.80 6.89 3.33
C LEU A 177 25.23 6.91 3.91
N GLY A 178 25.55 6.08 4.91
CA GLY A 178 26.82 6.14 5.63
C GLY A 178 26.93 7.34 6.59
N ARG A 179 25.81 8.01 6.87
CA ARG A 179 25.68 9.22 7.68
C ARG A 179 25.10 8.93 9.06
N GLY A 180 25.25 7.70 9.56
CA GLY A 180 24.70 7.27 10.85
C GLY A 180 25.16 8.10 12.05
N ALA A 181 26.37 8.68 11.98
CA ALA A 181 26.90 9.57 13.01
C ALA A 181 26.06 10.86 13.20
N GLU A 182 25.30 11.29 12.19
CA GLU A 182 24.46 12.49 12.26
C GLU A 182 23.14 12.26 12.99
N ILE A 183 22.73 11.01 13.23
CA ILE A 183 21.42 10.67 13.80
C ILE A 183 21.23 11.34 15.16
N ALA A 184 22.22 11.22 16.05
CA ALA A 184 22.14 11.74 17.41
C ALA A 184 22.05 13.27 17.45
N SER A 185 22.78 13.97 16.57
CA SER A 185 22.77 15.44 16.53
C SER A 185 21.53 16.00 15.84
N ARG A 186 21.02 15.33 14.80
CA ARG A 186 19.83 15.77 14.05
C ARG A 186 18.53 15.61 14.84
N PHE A 187 18.46 14.59 15.69
CA PHE A 187 17.30 14.30 16.51
C PHE A 187 17.63 14.43 18.01
N ALA A 188 18.43 15.43 18.38
CA ALA A 188 18.94 15.61 19.74
C ALA A 188 17.83 15.75 20.79
N ASP A 189 16.68 16.31 20.41
CA ASP A 189 15.51 16.46 21.27
C ASP A 189 14.74 15.13 21.49
N ILE A 190 15.14 14.06 20.81
CA ILE A 190 14.54 12.73 20.92
C ILE A 190 15.47 11.82 21.72
N PRO A 191 15.14 11.47 22.98
CA PRO A 191 16.03 10.71 23.86
C PRO A 191 16.52 9.38 23.27
N ALA A 192 15.73 8.75 22.40
CA ALA A 192 16.06 7.47 21.79
C ALA A 192 17.03 7.57 20.59
N ALA A 193 17.33 8.78 20.07
CA ALA A 193 18.08 8.96 18.83
C ALA A 193 19.51 8.40 18.89
N ALA A 194 20.20 8.61 20.02
CA ALA A 194 21.57 8.13 20.21
C ALA A 194 21.69 6.59 20.19
N LEU A 195 20.66 5.88 20.64
CA LEU A 195 20.64 4.41 20.64
C LEU A 195 20.22 3.83 19.28
N LEU A 196 19.47 4.59 18.48
CA LEU A 196 18.94 4.09 17.21
C LEU A 196 20.04 3.76 16.20
N GLY A 197 21.12 4.56 16.16
CA GLY A 197 22.28 4.27 15.31
C GLY A 197 22.91 2.91 15.63
N GLN A 198 23.08 2.61 16.93
CA GLN A 198 23.61 1.31 17.38
C GLN A 198 22.67 0.14 17.07
N MET A 199 21.35 0.36 17.15
CA MET A 199 20.35 -0.65 16.76
C MET A 199 20.47 -0.98 15.27
N LEU A 200 20.63 0.02 14.42
CA LEU A 200 20.80 -0.13 12.97
C LEU A 200 22.11 -0.85 12.64
N ASP A 201 23.22 -0.48 13.27
CA ASP A 201 24.53 -1.14 13.09
C ASP A 201 24.46 -2.65 13.40
N LYS A 202 23.75 -3.00 14.48
CA LYS A 202 23.58 -4.39 14.92
C LYS A 202 22.38 -5.09 14.28
N ARG A 203 21.63 -4.41 13.41
CA ARG A 203 20.36 -4.88 12.81
C ARG A 203 19.35 -5.41 13.82
N LEU A 204 19.32 -4.81 15.02
CA LEU A 204 18.43 -5.22 16.10
C LEU A 204 17.05 -4.61 15.91
N ASN A 205 16.01 -5.46 15.90
CA ASN A 205 14.61 -5.06 15.74
C ASN A 205 14.39 -4.06 14.58
N SER A 206 15.06 -4.32 13.46
CA SER A 206 15.09 -3.44 12.28
C SER A 206 14.80 -4.26 11.03
N PRO A 207 13.59 -4.87 10.92
CA PRO A 207 13.22 -5.63 9.73
C PRO A 207 13.30 -4.75 8.49
N GLU A 208 13.61 -5.35 7.34
CA GLU A 208 13.64 -4.64 6.07
C GLU A 208 12.24 -4.48 5.50
N THR A 209 12.00 -3.35 4.83
CA THR A 209 10.72 -3.03 4.18
C THR A 209 10.95 -2.37 2.82
N SER A 210 10.10 -2.70 1.85
CA SER A 210 9.96 -1.99 0.57
C SER A 210 8.82 -0.95 0.60
N SER A 211 8.31 -0.62 1.77
CA SER A 211 7.13 0.24 1.93
C SER A 211 7.32 1.66 1.39
N ALA A 212 6.42 2.07 0.50
CA ALA A 212 6.31 3.44 0.04
C ALA A 212 5.87 4.36 1.18
N GLY A 213 4.96 3.91 2.06
CA GLY A 213 4.59 4.67 3.26
C GLY A 213 5.80 4.96 4.16
N ARG A 214 6.70 3.99 4.35
CA ARG A 214 7.94 4.20 5.12
C ARG A 214 8.95 5.09 4.39
N LEU A 215 8.95 5.10 3.06
CA LEU A 215 9.73 6.06 2.27
C LEU A 215 9.20 7.50 2.43
N PHE A 216 7.87 7.70 2.44
CA PHE A 216 7.26 8.98 2.80
C PHE A 216 7.67 9.40 4.22
N ASP A 217 7.62 8.49 5.19
CA ASP A 217 8.04 8.78 6.56
C ASP A 217 9.53 9.17 6.63
N ALA A 218 10.40 8.53 5.85
CA ALA A 218 11.80 8.93 5.74
C ALA A 218 11.94 10.37 5.23
N ALA A 219 11.22 10.74 4.17
CA ALA A 219 11.23 12.10 3.65
C ALA A 219 10.70 13.13 4.67
N CYS A 220 9.58 12.81 5.33
CA CYS A 220 9.01 13.63 6.41
C CYS A 220 10.02 13.85 7.55
N GLY A 221 10.66 12.79 8.03
CA GLY A 221 11.67 12.89 9.09
C GLY A 221 12.91 13.68 8.67
N MET A 222 13.35 13.59 7.40
CA MET A 222 14.47 14.39 6.87
C MET A 222 14.13 15.89 6.83
N LEU A 223 12.88 16.23 6.51
CA LEU A 223 12.40 17.60 6.36
C LEU A 223 11.83 18.19 7.67
N GLY A 224 11.85 17.42 8.77
CA GLY A 224 11.29 17.87 10.06
C GLY A 224 9.77 17.94 10.10
N VAL A 225 9.07 17.29 9.17
CA VAL A 225 7.60 17.28 9.08
C VAL A 225 7.07 16.18 9.98
N HIS A 226 6.47 16.55 11.11
CA HIS A 226 5.89 15.61 12.10
C HIS A 226 6.84 14.46 12.46
N LEU A 227 7.91 14.77 13.21
CA LEU A 227 8.86 13.75 13.68
C LEU A 227 8.18 12.63 14.48
N ILE A 228 7.08 12.94 15.18
CA ILE A 228 6.19 11.99 15.84
C ILE A 228 4.76 12.31 15.39
N ALA A 229 4.07 11.32 14.85
CA ALA A 229 2.70 11.39 14.37
C ALA A 229 1.73 10.86 15.43
N GLU A 230 0.59 11.53 15.58
CA GLU A 230 -0.50 11.16 16.49
C GLU A 230 -1.42 10.11 15.88
N VAL A 231 -1.60 10.17 14.57
CA VAL A 231 -2.48 9.27 13.80
C VAL A 231 -1.76 8.75 12.55
N GLU A 232 -2.23 7.61 12.05
CA GLU A 232 -1.71 7.00 10.83
C GLU A 232 -1.82 7.95 9.63
N GLY A 233 -0.73 8.07 8.85
CA GLY A 233 -0.71 8.89 7.63
C GLY A 233 -0.58 10.40 7.85
N GLN A 234 -0.54 10.89 9.09
CA GLN A 234 -0.48 12.33 9.39
C GLN A 234 0.70 13.03 8.72
N ALA A 235 1.92 12.49 8.86
CA ALA A 235 3.12 13.11 8.32
C ALA A 235 3.12 13.14 6.78
N PRO A 236 2.85 12.02 6.07
CA PRO A 236 2.69 12.05 4.60
C PRO A 236 1.62 13.02 4.11
N MET A 237 0.46 13.11 4.78
CA MET A 237 -0.60 14.06 4.43
C MET A 237 -0.16 15.52 4.62
N ALA A 238 0.61 15.80 5.68
CA ALA A 238 1.18 17.13 5.89
C ALA A 238 2.19 17.47 4.80
N LEU A 239 3.06 16.53 4.43
CA LEU A 239 4.02 16.71 3.35
C LEU A 239 3.34 16.97 2.00
N GLU A 240 2.26 16.26 1.69
CA GLU A 240 1.45 16.51 0.48
C GLU A 240 0.92 17.96 0.42
N ARG A 241 0.39 18.47 1.54
CA ARG A 241 -0.14 19.84 1.63
C ARG A 241 0.90 20.93 1.42
N MET A 242 2.18 20.60 1.61
CA MET A 242 3.29 21.53 1.40
C MET A 242 3.69 21.65 -0.08
N VAL A 243 3.22 20.75 -0.95
CA VAL A 243 3.53 20.78 -2.37
C VAL A 243 2.87 22.00 -3.02
N THR A 244 3.68 22.82 -3.67
CA THR A 244 3.22 23.97 -4.48
C THR A 244 3.38 23.69 -5.96
N ARG A 245 4.53 23.13 -6.37
CA ARG A 245 4.82 22.72 -7.73
C ARG A 245 5.88 21.63 -7.71
N PRO A 246 5.55 20.37 -8.07
CA PRO A 246 6.52 19.29 -8.10
C PRO A 246 7.79 19.64 -8.88
N GLU A 247 8.95 19.37 -8.29
CA GLU A 247 10.29 19.56 -8.86
C GLU A 247 10.94 18.18 -9.02
N VAL A 248 11.60 17.93 -10.15
CA VAL A 248 12.25 16.64 -10.41
C VAL A 248 13.74 16.77 -10.18
N LEU A 249 14.29 15.98 -9.26
CA LEU A 249 15.72 15.76 -9.16
C LEU A 249 16.10 14.63 -10.11
N GLY A 250 16.63 14.95 -11.29
CA GLY A 250 16.95 13.94 -12.33
C GLY A 250 18.00 12.89 -11.92
N THR A 251 18.78 13.15 -10.87
CA THR A 251 19.72 12.19 -10.26
C THR A 251 19.19 11.59 -8.95
N GLY A 252 17.89 11.73 -8.69
CA GLY A 252 17.24 11.40 -7.43
C GLY A 252 16.90 9.92 -7.26
N TRP A 253 17.06 9.10 -8.30
CA TRP A 253 16.81 7.66 -8.23
C TRP A 253 17.80 6.87 -9.05
N ILE A 254 17.88 5.57 -8.73
CA ILE A 254 18.54 4.54 -9.51
C ILE A 254 17.50 3.44 -9.74
N LEU A 255 17.33 3.02 -10.98
CA LEU A 255 16.50 1.86 -11.32
C LEU A 255 17.41 0.78 -11.91
N GLN A 256 17.49 -0.36 -11.25
CA GLN A 256 18.32 -1.48 -11.70
C GLN A 256 17.65 -2.81 -11.35
N ASP A 257 17.55 -3.71 -12.34
CA ASP A 257 17.02 -5.07 -12.17
C ASP A 257 15.65 -5.12 -11.46
N GLY A 258 14.77 -4.16 -11.78
CA GLY A 258 13.45 -4.02 -11.17
C GLY A 258 13.44 -3.41 -9.76
N VAL A 259 14.59 -3.00 -9.22
CA VAL A 259 14.69 -2.33 -7.92
C VAL A 259 14.81 -0.83 -8.11
N LEU A 260 13.84 -0.08 -7.57
CA LEU A 260 13.84 1.38 -7.60
C LEU A 260 14.41 1.95 -6.30
N ASP A 261 15.62 2.50 -6.34
CA ASP A 261 16.29 3.11 -5.21
C ASP A 261 16.17 4.64 -5.23
N LEU A 262 15.51 5.21 -4.21
CA LEU A 262 15.30 6.64 -4.01
C LEU A 262 16.19 7.20 -2.88
N LEU A 263 17.20 6.44 -2.43
CA LEU A 263 18.21 6.92 -1.50
C LEU A 263 18.95 8.19 -1.99
N PRO A 264 19.24 8.39 -3.30
CA PRO A 264 19.82 9.65 -3.77
C PRO A 264 18.90 10.87 -3.54
N LEU A 265 17.58 10.71 -3.71
CA LEU A 265 16.60 11.73 -3.35
C LEU A 265 16.64 12.02 -1.85
N LEU A 266 16.62 10.99 -1.00
CA LEU A 266 16.71 11.17 0.45
C LEU A 266 18.01 11.86 0.89
N ALA A 267 19.13 11.61 0.19
CA ALA A 267 20.39 12.32 0.42
C ALA A 267 20.26 13.83 0.16
N CYS A 268 19.56 14.20 -0.92
CA CYS A 268 19.27 15.60 -1.24
C CYS A 268 18.36 16.23 -0.17
N LEU A 269 17.30 15.53 0.25
CA LEU A 269 16.38 16.01 1.28
C LEU A 269 17.07 16.21 2.63
N ALA A 270 18.02 15.35 3.00
CA ALA A 270 18.79 15.47 4.25
C ALA A 270 19.59 16.79 4.36
N SER A 271 19.85 17.45 3.23
CA SER A 271 20.54 18.75 3.15
C SER A 271 19.61 19.88 2.70
N CYS A 272 18.31 19.63 2.58
CA CYS A 272 17.33 20.62 2.17
C CYS A 272 16.82 21.41 3.38
N ALA A 273 17.14 22.70 3.45
CA ALA A 273 16.73 23.56 4.56
C ALA A 273 15.27 24.03 4.46
N ASP A 274 14.72 24.12 3.25
CA ASP A 274 13.34 24.53 3.02
C ASP A 274 12.44 23.29 2.83
N PRO A 275 11.56 22.97 3.77
CA PRO A 275 10.72 21.79 3.68
C PRO A 275 9.66 21.89 2.58
N VAL A 276 9.27 23.09 2.13
CA VAL A 276 8.36 23.25 0.98
C VAL A 276 9.05 22.82 -0.31
N ARG A 277 10.27 23.30 -0.54
CA ARG A 277 11.10 22.81 -1.64
C ARG A 277 11.36 21.30 -1.53
N GLY A 278 11.64 20.81 -0.31
CA GLY A 278 11.79 19.38 -0.05
C GLY A 278 10.56 18.56 -0.46
N ALA A 279 9.36 19.01 -0.12
CA ALA A 279 8.10 18.37 -0.50
C ALA A 279 7.91 18.34 -2.04
N ASN A 280 8.21 19.45 -2.72
CA ASN A 280 8.17 19.54 -4.19
C ASN A 280 9.16 18.57 -4.84
N LEU A 281 10.41 18.54 -4.36
CA LEU A 281 11.46 17.62 -4.83
C LEU A 281 11.06 16.16 -4.61
N PHE A 282 10.54 15.83 -3.43
CA PHE A 282 10.14 14.48 -3.11
C PHE A 282 9.04 13.98 -4.05
N HIS A 283 7.93 14.71 -4.14
CA HIS A 283 6.80 14.28 -4.97
C HIS A 283 7.14 14.28 -6.46
N GLY A 284 7.81 15.32 -6.97
CA GLY A 284 8.16 15.39 -8.39
C GLY A 284 9.11 14.27 -8.81
N THR A 285 10.11 13.99 -7.98
CA THR A 285 11.06 12.90 -8.24
C THR A 285 10.40 11.53 -8.12
N MET A 286 9.55 11.30 -7.11
CA MET A 286 8.76 10.06 -6.96
C MET A 286 7.90 9.79 -8.20
N ILE A 287 7.17 10.80 -8.67
CA ILE A 287 6.30 10.70 -9.84
C ILE A 287 7.11 10.32 -11.09
N GLU A 288 8.24 11.00 -11.34
CA GLU A 288 9.10 10.70 -12.49
C GLU A 288 9.71 9.29 -12.40
N ALA A 289 10.29 8.94 -11.25
CA ALA A 289 10.96 7.67 -11.03
C ALA A 289 10.00 6.48 -11.16
N MET A 290 8.81 6.57 -10.57
CA MET A 290 7.78 5.53 -10.65
C MET A 290 7.20 5.42 -12.06
N ALA A 291 6.98 6.54 -12.75
CA ALA A 291 6.54 6.50 -14.15
C ALA A 291 7.56 5.78 -15.03
N GLN A 292 8.85 6.10 -14.89
CA GLN A 292 9.92 5.41 -15.64
C GLN A 292 9.96 3.92 -15.34
N TRP A 293 9.85 3.55 -14.06
CA TRP A 293 9.82 2.16 -13.65
C TRP A 293 8.67 1.37 -14.26
N VAL A 294 7.46 1.93 -14.25
CA VAL A 294 6.28 1.33 -14.90
C VAL A 294 6.46 1.26 -16.42
N MET A 295 6.95 2.32 -17.06
CA MET A 295 7.16 2.35 -18.51
C MET A 295 8.18 1.31 -18.99
N GLU A 296 9.24 1.06 -18.22
CA GLU A 296 10.21 0.01 -18.52
C GLU A 296 9.57 -1.39 -18.42
N ALA A 297 8.81 -1.63 -17.34
CA ALA A 297 8.11 -2.89 -17.16
C ALA A 297 7.01 -3.13 -18.21
N ALA A 298 6.30 -2.08 -18.64
CA ALA A 298 5.21 -2.18 -19.62
C ALA A 298 5.70 -2.71 -20.97
N LYS A 299 6.88 -2.24 -21.41
CA LYS A 299 7.52 -2.72 -22.63
C LYS A 299 7.82 -4.22 -22.58
N ALA A 300 8.25 -4.72 -21.42
CA ALA A 300 8.57 -6.13 -21.24
C ALA A 300 7.32 -7.01 -21.03
N ALA A 301 6.28 -6.47 -20.39
CA ALA A 301 5.06 -7.21 -20.03
C ALA A 301 4.03 -7.28 -21.17
N GLY A 302 4.08 -6.36 -22.14
CA GLY A 302 3.14 -6.35 -23.28
C GLY A 302 1.72 -5.94 -22.93
N THR A 303 1.52 -5.20 -21.83
CA THR A 303 0.24 -4.60 -21.43
C THR A 303 0.35 -3.09 -21.32
N SER A 304 -0.71 -2.38 -21.67
CA SER A 304 -0.85 -0.94 -21.46
C SER A 304 -1.59 -0.59 -20.17
N TYR A 305 -2.29 -1.54 -19.54
CA TYR A 305 -3.08 -1.27 -18.34
C TYR A 305 -2.19 -1.22 -17.09
N VAL A 306 -2.36 -0.16 -16.30
CA VAL A 306 -1.60 0.06 -15.07
C VAL A 306 -2.55 0.37 -13.92
N THR A 307 -2.74 -0.55 -12.96
CA THR A 307 -3.49 -0.25 -11.74
C THR A 307 -2.61 0.50 -10.74
N LEU A 308 -3.14 1.59 -10.20
CA LEU A 308 -2.51 2.42 -9.17
C LEU A 308 -3.24 2.17 -7.82
N GLY A 309 -2.75 1.19 -7.04
CA GLY A 309 -3.43 0.68 -5.85
C GLY A 309 -2.59 0.71 -4.57
N GLY A 310 -3.23 0.67 -3.41
CA GLY A 310 -2.63 0.87 -2.09
C GLY A 310 -2.87 2.28 -1.53
N GLY A 311 -2.74 2.41 -0.20
CA GLY A 311 -3.11 3.62 0.54
C GLY A 311 -2.34 4.88 0.13
N CYS A 312 -1.13 4.76 -0.43
CA CYS A 312 -0.36 5.92 -0.87
C CYS A 312 -0.99 6.65 -2.07
N PHE A 313 -1.89 6.01 -2.82
CA PHE A 313 -2.61 6.66 -3.93
C PHE A 313 -3.79 7.54 -3.48
N LEU A 314 -4.03 7.67 -2.17
CA LEU A 314 -4.86 8.75 -1.63
C LEU A 314 -4.16 10.12 -1.78
N ASN A 315 -2.84 10.14 -1.95
CA ASN A 315 -2.07 11.35 -2.22
C ASN A 315 -2.38 11.86 -3.64
N ARG A 316 -3.05 13.01 -3.74
CA ARG A 316 -3.55 13.57 -5.00
C ARG A 316 -2.44 14.06 -5.91
N VAL A 317 -1.35 14.56 -5.33
CA VAL A 317 -0.18 15.02 -6.09
C VAL A 317 0.47 13.84 -6.80
N LEU A 318 0.73 12.76 -6.06
CA LEU A 318 1.33 11.53 -6.60
C LEU A 318 0.42 10.90 -7.65
N THR A 319 -0.85 10.66 -7.32
CA THR A 319 -1.81 10.02 -8.21
C THR A 319 -2.04 10.82 -9.48
N GLY A 320 -2.27 12.13 -9.36
CA GLY A 320 -2.49 13.01 -10.51
C GLY A 320 -1.28 13.06 -11.43
N GLY A 321 -0.07 13.22 -10.88
CA GLY A 321 1.16 13.27 -11.67
C GLY A 321 1.49 11.95 -12.37
N LEU A 322 1.23 10.81 -11.72
CA LEU A 322 1.42 9.50 -12.35
C LEU A 322 0.40 9.26 -13.46
N VAL A 323 -0.88 9.58 -13.25
CA VAL A 323 -1.91 9.46 -14.28
C VAL A 323 -1.53 10.28 -15.51
N GLU A 324 -1.11 11.53 -15.34
CA GLU A 324 -0.69 12.40 -16.44
C GLU A 324 0.50 11.81 -17.21
N LYS A 325 1.58 11.43 -16.51
CA LYS A 325 2.80 10.91 -17.14
C LYS A 325 2.57 9.57 -17.85
N LEU A 326 1.88 8.64 -17.21
CA LEU A 326 1.63 7.32 -17.79
C LEU A 326 0.72 7.43 -19.02
N SER A 327 -0.32 8.28 -18.95
CA SER A 327 -1.20 8.53 -20.10
C SER A 327 -0.44 9.17 -21.27
N ALA A 328 0.42 10.15 -21.00
CA ALA A 328 1.26 10.79 -22.01
C ALA A 328 2.24 9.80 -22.67
N ALA A 329 2.62 8.72 -21.97
CA ALA A 329 3.45 7.64 -22.49
C ALA A 329 2.65 6.56 -23.26
N GLY A 330 1.33 6.73 -23.43
CA GLY A 330 0.47 5.78 -24.13
C GLY A 330 0.01 4.59 -23.29
N LEU A 331 0.20 4.64 -21.96
CA LEU A 331 -0.34 3.66 -21.03
C LEU A 331 -1.75 4.08 -20.57
N THR A 332 -2.48 3.14 -19.98
CA THR A 332 -3.83 3.35 -19.44
C THR A 332 -3.78 3.19 -17.93
N PRO A 333 -3.51 4.26 -17.17
CA PRO A 333 -3.55 4.21 -15.72
C PRO A 333 -4.99 4.08 -15.21
N LEU A 334 -5.20 3.15 -14.29
CA LEU A 334 -6.47 2.82 -13.65
C LEU A 334 -6.36 3.15 -12.16
N THR A 335 -7.21 4.05 -11.68
CA THR A 335 -7.35 4.39 -10.25
C THR A 335 -8.66 3.82 -9.72
N ALA A 336 -8.76 3.60 -8.42
CA ALA A 336 -10.04 3.24 -7.81
C ALA A 336 -11.12 4.30 -8.11
N ILE A 337 -12.38 3.87 -8.33
CA ILE A 337 -13.49 4.75 -8.72
C ILE A 337 -14.52 4.84 -7.59
N ARG A 338 -15.00 3.67 -7.14
CA ARG A 338 -16.12 3.51 -6.21
C ARG A 338 -15.65 3.15 -4.81
N LEU A 339 -14.56 2.39 -4.72
CA LEU A 339 -13.93 2.03 -3.45
C LEU A 339 -12.62 2.79 -3.24
N SER A 340 -12.02 2.59 -2.07
CA SER A 340 -10.71 3.14 -1.74
C SER A 340 -9.61 2.41 -2.53
N PRO A 341 -8.55 3.09 -2.97
CA PRO A 341 -7.36 2.39 -3.46
C PRO A 341 -6.64 1.60 -2.35
N GLY A 342 -6.86 1.94 -1.08
CA GLY A 342 -6.28 1.25 0.08
C GLY A 342 -7.17 0.14 0.67
N ASP A 343 -6.92 -0.22 1.92
CA ASP A 343 -7.47 -1.42 2.59
C ASP A 343 -9.00 -1.54 2.58
N ALA A 344 -9.72 -0.41 2.58
CA ALA A 344 -11.18 -0.41 2.51
C ALA A 344 -11.73 -0.96 1.18
N GLY A 345 -10.92 -1.03 0.11
CA GLY A 345 -11.26 -1.68 -1.15
C GLY A 345 -10.72 -3.12 -1.27
N LEU A 346 -9.94 -3.60 -0.31
CA LEU A 346 -9.19 -4.87 -0.42
C LEU A 346 -10.12 -6.08 -0.59
N SER A 347 -11.26 -6.08 0.09
CA SER A 347 -12.24 -7.18 0.08
C SER A 347 -12.80 -7.45 -1.33
N LEU A 348 -12.96 -6.42 -2.18
CA LEU A 348 -13.38 -6.59 -3.57
C LEU A 348 -12.34 -7.39 -4.36
N GLY A 349 -11.07 -7.04 -4.24
CA GLY A 349 -9.99 -7.74 -4.94
C GLY A 349 -9.83 -9.18 -4.48
N GLN A 350 -9.92 -9.41 -3.18
CA GLN A 350 -9.94 -10.76 -2.60
C GLN A 350 -11.10 -11.61 -3.16
N ALA A 351 -12.32 -11.04 -3.17
CA ALA A 351 -13.52 -11.69 -3.66
C ALA A 351 -13.42 -12.00 -5.15
N TRP A 352 -12.94 -11.06 -5.95
CA TRP A 352 -12.72 -11.23 -7.39
C TRP A 352 -11.73 -12.37 -7.67
N ILE A 353 -10.53 -12.31 -7.07
CA ILE A 353 -9.50 -13.34 -7.24
C ILE A 353 -10.02 -14.72 -6.86
N ALA A 354 -10.68 -14.83 -5.72
CA ALA A 354 -11.17 -16.10 -5.22
C ALA A 354 -12.39 -16.64 -5.98
N GLY A 355 -13.19 -15.76 -6.57
CA GLY A 355 -14.32 -16.13 -7.43
C GLY A 355 -13.90 -16.61 -8.83
N LEU A 356 -12.68 -16.27 -9.28
CA LEU A 356 -12.10 -16.72 -10.55
C LEU A 356 -11.47 -18.11 -10.49
N GLY A 357 -11.00 -18.55 -9.32
CA GLY A 357 -10.33 -19.85 -9.11
C GLY A 357 -11.29 -20.95 -8.69
#